data_AF-A0A285R3D1-F1
#
_entry.id   AF-A0A285R3D1-F1
#
_cell.length_a   1.000
_cell.length_b   1.000
_cell.length_c   1.000
_cell.angle_alpha   90.00
_cell.angle_beta   90.00
_cell.angle_gamma   90.00
#
_symmetry.space_group_name_H-M   'P 1'
#
loop_
_entity.id
_entity.type
_entity.pdbx_description
1 polymer ?
#
loop_
_entity_poly.entity_id
_entity_poly.type
_entity_poly.pdbx_seq_one_letter_code
_entity_poly.pdbx_strand_id
1 'polypeptide(L)'
;MLLAAAAACASLAGAQLGGATIVRATAVAEQNGWTPTVAQRGYAPMPVGKPLCRVEGTIEGTIGFELWLPAQWNGRLLGAGVGGDAGIYNYLDMSRRVAEGFATVTTDSGHKVTQARWMANPKARIDYEHRAVHLTAAAAKAIVQRFYGRRANRSYFTGCSGGGRQALKEMQNYPGDYDGVIAGAPGPYMPLVSVRMMWGALLQKNDPAGALSDADWALYERKATEACDRADGVADGIVENPLACRFRPAALLCKAGQAGDCLSAPKLAMLERIVAPMPDEQGRPMDKGLLPGIRTRPGPPSPLLRAMWADAVYNDPNWDEDRFQRTADLVAANRVMPELRADRTRIAPFLARGGKAIIYQGWADPSVIARPTLDYYAALARANGGVERLDEAVRLFMVPGMYHCRGGPGVDSFGASGQESYPDDPSRDMLWALIRWVEQGQAPERIVGTRLTVGKPEFTRALCAAPNAAVFTGGDERSAASYVCRPDPLLVSELAAR
;
A
#
# COMPACT_ATOMS: atom_id res chain seq x y z
N MET A 1 -16.84 -2.78 36.20
CA MET A 1 -16.64 -3.05 34.75
C MET A 1 -15.24 -3.60 34.43
N LEU A 2 -14.13 -3.04 34.93
CA LEU A 2 -12.77 -3.54 34.65
C LEU A 2 -12.50 -5.00 35.07
N LEU A 3 -12.95 -5.44 36.26
CA LEU A 3 -12.80 -6.84 36.72
C LEU A 3 -13.52 -7.85 35.81
N ALA A 4 -14.69 -7.47 35.27
CA ALA A 4 -15.45 -8.31 34.34
C ALA A 4 -14.76 -8.40 32.96
N ALA A 5 -14.14 -7.30 32.49
CA ALA A 5 -13.36 -7.29 31.26
C ALA A 5 -12.07 -8.14 31.37
N ALA A 6 -11.40 -8.12 32.52
CA ALA A 6 -10.22 -8.95 32.78
C ALA A 6 -10.57 -10.45 32.83
N ALA A 7 -11.66 -10.83 33.50
CA ALA A 7 -12.15 -12.20 33.52
C ALA A 7 -12.60 -12.69 32.13
N ALA A 8 -13.30 -11.84 31.36
CA ALA A 8 -13.67 -12.13 29.99
C ALA A 8 -12.43 -12.34 29.11
N CYS A 9 -11.38 -11.53 29.28
CA CYS A 9 -10.13 -11.69 28.57
C CYS A 9 -9.45 -13.02 28.90
N ALA A 10 -9.29 -13.34 30.19
CA ALA A 10 -8.69 -14.60 30.63
C ALA A 10 -9.45 -15.83 30.10
N SER A 11 -10.78 -15.73 29.96
CA SER A 11 -11.61 -16.83 29.43
C SER A 11 -11.38 -17.18 27.96
N LEU A 12 -10.67 -16.33 27.21
CA LEU A 12 -10.30 -16.60 25.82
C LEU A 12 -9.07 -17.50 25.71
N ALA A 13 -8.19 -17.54 26.72
CA ALA A 13 -6.95 -18.31 26.66
C ALA A 13 -7.24 -19.82 26.47
N GLY A 14 -6.58 -20.44 25.49
CA GLY A 14 -6.77 -21.85 25.15
C GLY A 14 -8.05 -22.17 24.36
N ALA A 15 -8.92 -21.19 24.11
CA ALA A 15 -10.15 -21.42 23.34
C ALA A 15 -9.85 -21.64 21.85
N GLN A 16 -10.70 -22.44 21.21
CA GLN A 16 -10.74 -22.60 19.76
C GLN A 16 -11.95 -21.85 19.20
N LEU A 17 -11.72 -20.81 18.41
CA LEU A 17 -12.77 -19.91 17.91
C LEU A 17 -12.50 -19.54 16.46
N GLY A 18 -13.48 -19.75 15.58
CA GLY A 18 -13.38 -19.36 14.16
C GLY A 18 -12.18 -19.97 13.43
N GLY A 19 -11.76 -21.19 13.81
CA GLY A 19 -10.58 -21.87 13.24
C GLY A 19 -9.23 -21.47 13.88
N ALA A 20 -9.21 -20.50 14.80
CA ALA A 20 -8.02 -20.12 15.55
C ALA A 20 -7.90 -20.88 16.87
N THR A 21 -6.66 -21.17 17.26
CA THR A 21 -6.28 -21.52 18.64
C THR A 21 -5.73 -20.27 19.32
N ILE A 22 -6.36 -19.85 20.42
CA ILE A 22 -5.90 -18.71 21.22
C ILE A 22 -4.78 -19.18 22.15
N VAL A 23 -3.57 -18.73 21.87
CA VAL A 23 -2.36 -19.10 22.63
C VAL A 23 -2.28 -18.30 23.93
N ARG A 24 -2.60 -17.01 23.88
CA ARG A 24 -2.58 -16.13 25.06
C ARG A 24 -3.68 -15.08 24.96
N ALA A 25 -4.27 -14.75 26.10
CA ALA A 25 -5.15 -13.60 26.25
C ALA A 25 -4.76 -12.84 27.52
N THR A 26 -4.29 -11.62 27.35
CA THR A 26 -3.70 -10.81 28.42
C THR A 26 -4.50 -9.51 28.57
N ALA A 27 -5.03 -9.28 29.77
CA ALA A 27 -5.64 -8.00 30.10
C ALA A 27 -4.54 -6.95 30.26
N VAL A 28 -4.67 -5.86 29.52
CA VAL A 28 -3.79 -4.69 29.57
C VAL A 28 -4.55 -3.58 30.30
N ALA A 29 -4.00 -3.13 31.42
CA ALA A 29 -4.59 -2.06 32.22
C ALA A 29 -4.27 -0.68 31.65
N GLU A 30 -5.10 0.31 32.00
CA GLU A 30 -4.93 1.72 31.62
C GLU A 30 -3.66 2.34 32.20
N GLN A 31 -3.27 1.91 33.40
CA GLN A 31 -2.13 2.51 34.11
C GLN A 31 -0.80 2.06 33.46
N ASN A 32 -0.04 3.06 32.99
CA ASN A 32 1.31 3.00 32.40
C ASN A 32 1.44 2.89 30.88
N GLY A 33 0.34 2.90 30.10
CA GLY A 33 0.42 2.93 28.63
C GLY A 33 1.20 1.75 28.03
N TRP A 34 0.51 0.71 27.59
CA TRP A 34 1.21 -0.46 27.05
C TRP A 34 1.71 -0.20 25.64
N THR A 35 2.98 -0.54 25.38
CA THR A 35 3.56 -0.58 24.04
C THR A 35 4.05 -2.01 23.79
N PRO A 36 3.66 -2.67 22.68
CA PRO A 36 4.26 -3.92 22.27
C PRO A 36 5.79 -3.82 22.28
N THR A 37 6.47 -4.73 23.00
CA THR A 37 7.94 -4.71 23.17
C THR A 37 8.70 -5.29 21.96
N VAL A 38 8.04 -5.41 20.81
CA VAL A 38 8.66 -5.98 19.61
C VAL A 38 9.13 -4.85 18.71
N ALA A 39 10.45 -4.72 18.56
CA ALA A 39 11.03 -3.85 17.53
C ALA A 39 10.80 -4.48 16.16
N GLN A 40 9.66 -4.19 15.53
CA GLN A 40 9.38 -4.60 14.16
C GLN A 40 9.77 -3.49 13.18
N ARG A 41 10.62 -3.80 12.20
CA ARG A 41 10.98 -2.84 11.15
C ARG A 41 9.71 -2.46 10.38
N GLY A 42 9.45 -1.16 10.26
CA GLY A 42 8.38 -0.61 9.41
C GLY A 42 7.03 -0.36 10.08
N TYR A 43 6.72 -1.05 11.20
CA TYR A 43 5.47 -0.90 11.95
C TYR A 43 5.74 -0.71 13.46
N ALA A 44 6.52 0.31 13.78
CA ALA A 44 6.83 0.62 15.18
C ALA A 44 5.53 0.89 15.96
N PRO A 45 5.28 0.17 17.06
CA PRO A 45 4.10 0.41 17.88
C PRO A 45 4.13 1.80 18.51
N MET A 46 2.94 2.28 18.89
CA MET A 46 2.79 3.49 19.70
C MET A 46 2.25 3.13 21.08
N PRO A 47 2.46 3.97 22.11
CA PRO A 47 1.85 3.75 23.42
C PRO A 47 0.33 3.70 23.34
N VAL A 48 -0.25 2.61 23.84
CA VAL A 48 -1.69 2.43 23.95
C VAL A 48 -2.12 2.75 25.38
N GLY A 49 -2.75 3.91 25.56
CA GLY A 49 -3.21 4.39 26.87
C GLY A 49 -4.61 3.90 27.27
N LYS A 50 -5.22 2.97 26.53
CA LYS A 50 -6.58 2.47 26.82
C LYS A 50 -6.55 1.01 27.29
N PRO A 51 -7.39 0.64 28.28
CA PRO A 51 -7.47 -0.75 28.72
C PRO A 51 -8.03 -1.63 27.61
N LEU A 52 -7.42 -2.80 27.41
CA LEU A 52 -7.77 -3.73 26.33
C LEU A 52 -7.49 -5.18 26.72
N CYS A 53 -8.10 -6.12 26.00
CA CYS A 53 -7.67 -7.51 25.98
C CYS A 53 -6.80 -7.76 24.75
N ARG A 54 -5.53 -8.13 24.96
CA ARG A 54 -4.60 -8.54 23.91
C ARG A 54 -4.71 -10.05 23.72
N VAL A 55 -5.09 -10.46 22.52
CA VAL A 55 -5.24 -11.87 22.14
C VAL A 55 -4.16 -12.22 21.14
N GLU A 56 -3.35 -13.23 21.46
CA GLU A 56 -2.31 -13.81 20.59
C GLU A 56 -2.76 -15.23 20.22
N GLY A 57 -2.70 -15.58 18.94
CA GLY A 57 -3.16 -16.89 18.48
C GLY A 57 -2.53 -17.36 17.19
N THR A 58 -2.87 -18.59 16.83
CA THR A 58 -2.49 -19.20 15.56
C THR A 58 -3.70 -19.80 14.86
N ILE A 59 -3.68 -19.80 13.54
CA ILE A 59 -4.62 -20.50 12.68
C ILE A 59 -3.83 -21.53 11.89
N GLU A 60 -4.31 -22.78 11.89
CA GLU A 60 -3.64 -23.91 11.24
C GLU A 60 -2.15 -24.05 11.65
N GLY A 61 -1.83 -23.65 12.89
CA GLY A 61 -0.49 -23.72 13.49
C GLY A 61 0.59 -22.80 12.88
N THR A 62 0.30 -22.11 11.77
CA THR A 62 1.31 -21.40 10.96
C THR A 62 0.99 -19.93 10.75
N ILE A 63 -0.29 -19.58 10.61
CA ILE A 63 -0.74 -18.19 10.49
C ILE A 63 -0.83 -17.60 11.90
N GLY A 64 0.11 -16.73 12.25
CA GLY A 64 0.05 -15.98 13.49
C GLY A 64 -0.87 -14.77 13.35
N PHE A 65 -1.58 -14.44 14.43
CA PHE A 65 -2.32 -13.19 14.52
C PHE A 65 -2.25 -12.58 15.92
N GLU A 66 -2.44 -11.26 15.96
CA GLU A 66 -2.78 -10.55 17.18
C GLU A 66 -4.06 -9.74 16.99
N LEU A 67 -4.92 -9.78 18.00
CA LEU A 67 -6.19 -9.08 18.07
C LEU A 67 -6.25 -8.29 19.38
N TRP A 68 -6.49 -6.99 19.30
CA TRP A 68 -6.62 -6.12 20.46
C TRP A 68 -8.08 -5.67 20.59
N LEU A 69 -8.66 -5.93 21.76
CA LEU A 69 -10.08 -5.72 22.05
C LEU A 69 -10.20 -4.63 23.12
N PRO A 70 -10.45 -3.36 22.76
CA PRO A 70 -10.54 -2.28 23.73
C PRO A 70 -11.75 -2.44 24.64
N ALA A 71 -11.62 -2.07 25.91
CA ALA A 71 -12.75 -2.10 26.85
C ALA A 71 -13.88 -1.15 26.40
N GLN A 72 -13.52 0.00 25.84
CA GLN A 72 -14.44 0.93 25.19
C GLN A 72 -14.44 0.67 23.69
N TRP A 73 -15.32 -0.23 23.24
CA TRP A 73 -15.41 -0.63 21.86
C TRP A 73 -16.52 0.10 21.12
N ASN A 74 -16.18 0.71 19.98
CA ASN A 74 -17.10 1.46 19.12
C ASN A 74 -17.98 0.55 18.22
N GLY A 75 -17.85 -0.78 18.33
CA GLY A 75 -18.61 -1.74 17.53
C GLY A 75 -17.95 -2.11 16.20
N ARG A 76 -16.78 -1.57 15.86
CA ARG A 76 -16.08 -1.82 14.60
C ARG A 76 -14.88 -2.75 14.76
N LEU A 77 -14.66 -3.62 13.78
CA LEU A 77 -13.44 -4.40 13.62
C LEU A 77 -12.57 -3.74 12.53
N LEU A 78 -11.26 -3.63 12.75
CA LEU A 78 -10.31 -3.16 11.75
C LEU A 78 -9.19 -4.19 11.57
N GLY A 79 -9.04 -4.69 10.35
CA GLY A 79 -7.84 -5.42 9.91
C GLY A 79 -6.74 -4.45 9.48
N ALA A 80 -5.51 -4.67 9.94
CA ALA A 80 -4.31 -3.95 9.54
C ALA A 80 -3.44 -4.86 8.68
N GLY A 81 -3.24 -4.49 7.41
CA GLY A 81 -2.42 -5.22 6.45
C GLY A 81 -0.92 -4.99 6.66
N VAL A 82 -0.10 -5.88 6.10
CA VAL A 82 1.36 -5.84 6.23
C VAL A 82 2.04 -5.75 4.87
N GLY A 83 3.17 -5.04 4.82
CA GLY A 83 3.87 -4.71 3.57
C GLY A 83 5.06 -5.63 3.31
N GLY A 84 5.63 -5.54 2.11
CA GLY A 84 6.84 -6.27 1.72
C GLY A 84 6.72 -7.78 1.91
N ASP A 85 7.74 -8.38 2.53
CA ASP A 85 7.79 -9.81 2.84
C ASP A 85 6.78 -10.27 3.89
N ALA A 86 6.06 -9.36 4.57
CA ALA A 86 5.26 -9.71 5.74
C ALA A 86 6.09 -10.42 6.82
N GLY A 87 5.56 -11.46 7.46
CA GLY A 87 6.23 -12.19 8.54
C GLY A 87 6.34 -11.42 9.86
N ILE A 88 5.65 -10.28 9.94
CA ILE A 88 5.59 -9.32 11.05
C ILE A 88 4.15 -8.84 11.23
N TYR A 89 3.89 -8.03 12.24
CA TYR A 89 2.57 -7.51 12.61
C TYR A 89 2.49 -5.99 12.41
N ASN A 90 1.35 -5.48 11.96
CA ASN A 90 1.17 -4.03 11.80
C ASN A 90 0.74 -3.38 13.12
N TYR A 91 1.65 -3.34 14.09
CA TYR A 91 1.35 -2.74 15.40
C TYR A 91 1.15 -1.23 15.35
N LEU A 92 1.71 -0.54 14.37
CA LEU A 92 1.53 0.90 14.21
C LEU A 92 0.04 1.24 13.99
N ASP A 93 -0.59 0.61 12.99
CA ASP A 93 -2.01 0.85 12.71
C ASP A 93 -2.91 0.32 13.82
N MET A 94 -2.57 -0.83 14.41
CA MET A 94 -3.31 -1.34 15.58
C MET A 94 -3.28 -0.33 16.74
N SER A 95 -2.11 0.22 17.07
CA SER A 95 -1.94 1.16 18.20
C SER A 95 -2.75 2.43 18.01
N ARG A 96 -2.71 3.00 16.80
CA ARG A 96 -3.49 4.20 16.47
C ARG A 96 -4.98 3.94 16.58
N ARG A 97 -5.46 2.84 15.98
CA ARG A 97 -6.90 2.62 15.81
C ARG A 97 -7.56 1.94 17.02
N VAL A 98 -6.83 1.18 17.82
CA VAL A 98 -7.36 0.69 19.11
C VAL A 98 -7.65 1.85 20.07
N ALA A 99 -6.83 2.90 20.03
CA ALA A 99 -7.04 4.12 20.82
C ALA A 99 -8.33 4.86 20.38
N GLU A 100 -8.78 4.67 19.14
CA GLU A 100 -10.04 5.19 18.60
C GLU A 100 -11.25 4.26 18.87
N GLY A 101 -11.05 3.19 19.64
CA GLY A 101 -12.10 2.26 20.07
C GLY A 101 -12.39 1.13 19.10
N PHE A 102 -11.57 0.91 18.07
CA PHE A 102 -11.69 -0.25 17.19
C PHE A 102 -11.18 -1.52 17.88
N ALA A 103 -11.85 -2.65 17.65
CA ALA A 103 -11.16 -3.93 17.78
C ALA A 103 -10.20 -4.05 16.59
N THR A 104 -8.91 -4.19 16.82
CA THR A 104 -7.89 -4.20 15.74
C THR A 104 -7.22 -5.55 15.62
N VAL A 105 -7.02 -6.06 14.40
CA VAL A 105 -6.36 -7.35 14.14
C VAL A 105 -5.30 -7.23 13.06
N THR A 106 -4.21 -7.97 13.19
CA THR A 106 -3.17 -8.14 12.16
C THR A 106 -2.71 -9.59 12.12
N THR A 107 -2.16 -10.01 10.98
CA THR A 107 -1.52 -11.32 10.81
C THR A 107 -0.10 -11.18 10.26
N ASP A 108 0.75 -12.16 10.55
CA ASP A 108 2.08 -12.30 9.94
C ASP A 108 2.05 -12.82 8.50
N SER A 109 0.84 -13.12 7.99
CA SER A 109 0.61 -13.65 6.66
C SER A 109 1.17 -15.07 6.42
N GLY A 110 1.25 -15.90 7.47
CA GLY A 110 1.50 -17.34 7.34
C GLY A 110 2.97 -17.78 7.44
N HIS A 111 3.87 -16.89 7.81
CA HIS A 111 5.27 -17.20 8.08
C HIS A 111 5.87 -16.15 9.04
N LYS A 112 7.15 -16.31 9.44
CA LYS A 112 7.89 -15.31 10.22
C LYS A 112 9.00 -14.70 9.39
N VAL A 113 9.29 -13.42 9.57
CA VAL A 113 10.39 -12.74 8.84
C VAL A 113 11.76 -13.38 9.09
N THR A 114 11.93 -14.09 10.22
CA THR A 114 13.14 -14.84 10.57
C THR A 114 13.23 -16.19 9.88
N GLN A 115 12.17 -16.65 9.22
CA GLN A 115 12.13 -17.94 8.55
C GLN A 115 12.81 -17.85 7.18
N ALA A 116 13.95 -18.54 7.05
CA ALA A 116 14.62 -18.67 5.77
C ALA A 116 13.75 -19.45 4.78
N ARG A 117 13.78 -19.03 3.52
CA ARG A 117 13.14 -19.72 2.39
C ARG A 117 11.66 -20.04 2.57
N TRP A 118 10.92 -19.19 3.27
CA TRP A 118 9.50 -19.42 3.54
C TRP A 118 8.68 -19.59 2.25
N MET A 119 9.06 -18.91 1.16
CA MET A 119 8.42 -19.02 -0.15
C MET A 119 8.67 -20.37 -0.86
N ALA A 120 9.62 -21.19 -0.42
CA ALA A 120 9.75 -22.56 -0.93
C ALA A 120 8.60 -23.46 -0.45
N ASN A 121 7.90 -23.08 0.63
CA ASN A 121 6.74 -23.80 1.14
C ASN A 121 5.46 -23.33 0.43
N PRO A 122 4.77 -24.20 -0.35
CA PRO A 122 3.54 -23.83 -1.05
C PRO A 122 2.43 -23.31 -0.12
N LYS A 123 2.28 -23.86 1.09
CA LYS A 123 1.26 -23.40 2.04
C LYS A 123 1.54 -21.96 2.48
N ALA A 124 2.78 -21.66 2.85
CA ALA A 124 3.18 -20.31 3.27
C ALA A 124 2.99 -19.28 2.13
N ARG A 125 3.24 -19.68 0.87
CA ARG A 125 2.93 -18.85 -0.30
C ARG A 125 1.43 -18.53 -0.40
N ILE A 126 0.57 -19.54 -0.38
CA ILE A 126 -0.88 -19.35 -0.51
C ILE A 126 -1.43 -18.51 0.67
N ASP A 127 -0.90 -18.74 1.87
CA ASP A 127 -1.25 -17.95 3.06
C ASP A 127 -0.86 -16.47 2.88
N TYR A 128 0.35 -16.19 2.40
CA TYR A 128 0.83 -14.84 2.08
C TYR A 128 0.06 -14.17 0.93
N GLU A 129 -0.30 -14.96 -0.08
CA GLU A 129 -1.00 -14.48 -1.26
C GLU A 129 -2.40 -13.99 -0.92
N HIS A 130 -3.18 -14.74 -0.13
CA HIS A 130 -4.54 -14.34 0.17
C HIS A 130 -5.18 -15.00 1.41
N ARG A 131 -4.83 -16.25 1.79
CA ARG A 131 -5.61 -16.97 2.82
C ARG A 131 -5.44 -16.41 4.24
N ALA A 132 -4.26 -15.91 4.59
CA ALA A 132 -3.98 -15.53 5.98
C ALA A 132 -4.86 -14.39 6.48
N VAL A 133 -5.09 -13.37 5.64
CA VAL A 133 -5.95 -12.22 6.00
C VAL A 133 -7.40 -12.67 6.15
N HIS A 134 -7.92 -13.46 5.21
CA HIS A 134 -9.26 -14.02 5.25
C HIS A 134 -9.53 -14.84 6.53
N LEU A 135 -8.65 -15.81 6.80
CA LEU A 135 -8.81 -16.69 7.96
C LEU A 135 -8.70 -15.91 9.27
N THR A 136 -7.82 -14.90 9.30
CA THR A 136 -7.69 -13.98 10.44
C THR A 136 -8.95 -13.13 10.62
N ALA A 137 -9.58 -12.66 9.56
CA ALA A 137 -10.85 -11.92 9.63
C ALA A 137 -11.98 -12.79 10.21
N ALA A 138 -12.09 -14.04 9.74
CA ALA A 138 -13.07 -15.00 10.24
C ALA A 138 -12.86 -15.31 11.73
N ALA A 139 -11.62 -15.60 12.14
CA ALA A 139 -11.27 -15.83 13.54
C ALA A 139 -11.55 -14.60 14.40
N ALA A 140 -11.13 -13.41 13.97
CA ALA A 140 -11.33 -12.17 14.71
C ALA A 140 -12.82 -11.88 14.93
N LYS A 141 -13.68 -12.05 13.92
CA LYS A 141 -15.13 -11.88 14.07
C LYS A 141 -15.73 -12.83 15.10
N ALA A 142 -15.28 -14.10 15.13
CA ALA A 142 -15.74 -15.08 16.12
C ALA A 142 -15.28 -14.70 17.54
N ILE A 143 -14.03 -14.27 17.71
CA ILE A 143 -13.47 -13.86 18.99
C ILE A 143 -14.15 -12.59 19.51
N VAL A 144 -14.36 -11.58 18.64
CA VAL A 144 -15.12 -10.36 18.94
C VAL A 144 -16.53 -10.71 19.43
N GLN A 145 -17.24 -11.60 18.73
CA GLN A 145 -18.57 -12.05 19.16
C GLN A 145 -18.54 -12.72 20.53
N ARG A 146 -17.55 -13.58 20.79
CA ARG A 146 -17.40 -14.27 22.08
C ARG A 146 -17.06 -13.33 23.23
N PHE A 147 -16.22 -12.32 22.98
CA PHE A 147 -15.72 -11.40 24.00
C PHE A 147 -16.75 -10.32 24.37
N TYR A 148 -17.36 -9.67 23.38
CA TYR A 148 -18.34 -8.59 23.63
C TYR A 148 -19.78 -9.07 23.75
N GLY A 149 -20.05 -10.36 23.51
CA GLY A 149 -21.40 -10.93 23.50
C GLY A 149 -22.24 -10.53 22.29
N ARG A 150 -21.67 -9.79 21.33
CA ARG A 150 -22.33 -9.33 20.09
C ARG A 150 -21.34 -9.24 18.94
N ARG A 151 -21.83 -9.39 17.70
CA ARG A 151 -21.02 -9.25 16.48
C ARG A 151 -20.57 -7.80 16.28
N ALA A 152 -19.48 -7.62 15.53
CA ALA A 152 -19.12 -6.30 14.99
C ALA A 152 -20.26 -5.76 14.13
N ASN A 153 -20.56 -4.47 14.27
CA ASN A 153 -21.56 -3.79 13.45
C ASN A 153 -21.05 -3.65 12.01
N ARG A 154 -19.76 -3.34 11.86
CA ARG A 154 -19.04 -3.21 10.59
C ARG A 154 -17.60 -3.70 10.74
N SER A 155 -17.01 -4.17 9.66
CA SER A 155 -15.58 -4.50 9.57
C SER A 155 -14.89 -3.73 8.45
N TYR A 156 -13.69 -3.23 8.74
CA TYR A 156 -12.86 -2.46 7.82
C TYR A 156 -11.48 -3.08 7.67
N PHE A 157 -10.81 -2.84 6.55
CA PHE A 157 -9.43 -3.21 6.35
C PHE A 157 -8.63 -2.01 5.83
N THR A 158 -7.41 -1.82 6.34
CA THR A 158 -6.49 -0.81 5.82
C THR A 158 -5.10 -1.41 5.66
N GLY A 159 -4.45 -1.09 4.55
CA GLY A 159 -3.08 -1.51 4.30
C GLY A 159 -2.46 -0.74 3.16
N CYS A 160 -1.13 -0.66 3.17
CA CYS A 160 -0.36 -0.10 2.07
C CYS A 160 0.73 -1.06 1.58
N SER A 161 1.14 -0.96 0.31
CA SER A 161 2.10 -1.88 -0.32
C SER A 161 1.53 -3.30 -0.39
N GLY A 162 2.23 -4.30 0.15
CA GLY A 162 1.67 -5.64 0.39
C GLY A 162 0.33 -5.63 1.13
N GLY A 163 0.10 -4.66 2.02
CA GLY A 163 -1.18 -4.47 2.69
C GLY A 163 -2.25 -3.93 1.74
N GLY A 164 -1.88 -3.10 0.77
CA GLY A 164 -2.78 -2.68 -0.30
C GLY A 164 -3.16 -3.84 -1.22
N ARG A 165 -2.19 -4.71 -1.55
CA ARG A 165 -2.44 -5.97 -2.27
C ARG A 165 -3.43 -6.86 -1.50
N GLN A 166 -3.23 -7.01 -0.18
CA GLN A 166 -4.14 -7.73 0.69
C GLN A 166 -5.56 -7.14 0.66
N ALA A 167 -5.70 -5.81 0.75
CA ALA A 167 -7.00 -5.14 0.64
C ALA A 167 -7.71 -5.43 -0.70
N LEU A 168 -6.97 -5.40 -1.82
CA LEU A 168 -7.50 -5.80 -3.12
C LEU A 168 -7.93 -7.27 -3.14
N LYS A 169 -7.18 -8.17 -2.48
CA LYS A 169 -7.54 -9.59 -2.37
C LYS A 169 -8.78 -9.85 -1.56
N GLU A 170 -8.96 -9.15 -0.45
CA GLU A 170 -10.19 -9.21 0.34
C GLU A 170 -11.39 -8.79 -0.51
N MET A 171 -11.27 -7.68 -1.25
CA MET A 171 -12.31 -7.23 -2.18
C MET A 171 -12.62 -8.26 -3.28
N GLN A 172 -11.60 -8.89 -3.86
CA GLN A 172 -11.73 -9.77 -5.03
C GLN A 172 -12.17 -11.20 -4.68
N ASN A 173 -11.63 -11.75 -3.59
CA ASN A 173 -11.77 -13.16 -3.25
C ASN A 173 -12.71 -13.38 -2.05
N TYR A 174 -12.79 -12.41 -1.13
CA TYR A 174 -13.46 -12.55 0.17
C TYR A 174 -14.42 -11.39 0.48
N PRO A 175 -15.43 -11.16 -0.39
CA PRO A 175 -16.33 -10.00 -0.31
C PRO A 175 -17.19 -9.93 0.98
N GLY A 176 -17.15 -10.95 1.84
CA GLY A 176 -17.85 -11.00 3.12
C GLY A 176 -17.00 -10.58 4.32
N ASP A 177 -15.70 -10.34 4.12
CA ASP A 177 -14.76 -10.15 5.22
C ASP A 177 -14.76 -8.72 5.73
N TYR A 178 -14.90 -7.75 4.84
CA TYR A 178 -14.89 -6.32 5.18
C TYR A 178 -15.98 -5.57 4.41
N ASP A 179 -16.70 -4.69 5.10
CA ASP A 179 -17.67 -3.78 4.52
C ASP A 179 -16.97 -2.61 3.81
N GLY A 180 -15.75 -2.26 4.26
CA GLY A 180 -14.91 -1.26 3.62
C GLY A 180 -13.43 -1.62 3.61
N VAL A 181 -12.73 -1.36 2.50
CA VAL A 181 -11.27 -1.58 2.40
C VAL A 181 -10.50 -0.36 1.89
N ILE A 182 -9.29 -0.13 2.39
CA ILE A 182 -8.34 0.85 1.86
C ILE A 182 -7.12 0.12 1.31
N ALA A 183 -6.88 0.32 0.02
CA ALA A 183 -5.76 -0.26 -0.72
C ALA A 183 -4.74 0.82 -1.12
N GLY A 184 -3.72 1.01 -0.28
CA GLY A 184 -2.63 1.95 -0.55
C GLY A 184 -1.50 1.35 -1.36
N ALA A 185 -1.02 2.05 -2.38
CA ALA A 185 0.09 1.62 -3.26
C ALA A 185 0.10 0.10 -3.55
N PRO A 186 -1.02 -0.46 -4.05
CA PRO A 186 -1.34 -1.87 -3.84
C PRO A 186 -0.57 -2.86 -4.73
N GLY A 187 0.09 -2.38 -5.78
CA GLY A 187 0.82 -3.22 -6.73
C GLY A 187 -0.03 -4.32 -7.33
N PRO A 188 -1.08 -4.01 -8.11
CA PRO A 188 -2.08 -5.00 -8.56
C PRO A 188 -1.45 -6.19 -9.31
N TYR A 189 -0.35 -5.96 -10.04
CA TYR A 189 0.40 -7.01 -10.72
C TYR A 189 1.83 -7.16 -10.17
N MET A 190 1.96 -7.52 -8.89
CA MET A 190 3.26 -7.66 -8.21
C MET A 190 4.30 -8.50 -8.98
N PRO A 191 3.95 -9.66 -9.60
CA PRO A 191 4.93 -10.39 -10.39
C PRO A 191 5.62 -9.56 -11.48
N LEU A 192 4.86 -8.75 -12.24
CA LEU A 192 5.45 -7.88 -13.27
C LEU A 192 6.30 -6.75 -12.67
N VAL A 193 5.86 -6.17 -11.55
CA VAL A 193 6.65 -5.18 -10.80
C VAL A 193 7.98 -5.77 -10.35
N SER A 194 7.97 -7.00 -9.83
CA SER A 194 9.18 -7.71 -9.42
C SER A 194 10.13 -8.03 -10.57
N VAL A 195 9.59 -8.33 -11.77
CA VAL A 195 10.41 -8.49 -12.98
C VAL A 195 11.14 -7.20 -13.32
N ARG A 196 10.44 -6.05 -13.25
CA ARG A 196 11.05 -4.73 -13.47
C ARG A 196 12.15 -4.43 -12.47
N MET A 197 11.91 -4.72 -11.18
CA MET A 197 12.93 -4.51 -10.15
C MET A 197 14.16 -5.39 -10.37
N MET A 198 13.98 -6.67 -10.68
CA MET A 198 15.09 -7.58 -10.96
C MET A 198 15.86 -7.15 -12.21
N TRP A 199 15.15 -6.82 -13.28
CA TRP A 199 15.77 -6.32 -14.51
C TRP A 199 16.60 -5.05 -14.27
N GLY A 200 16.05 -4.06 -13.59
CA GLY A 200 16.77 -2.82 -13.26
C GLY A 200 18.01 -3.06 -12.40
N ALA A 201 17.93 -3.97 -11.41
CA ALA A 201 19.07 -4.35 -10.58
C ALA A 201 20.19 -5.02 -11.40
N LEU A 202 19.84 -5.98 -12.27
CA LEU A 202 20.80 -6.67 -13.13
C LEU A 202 21.43 -5.74 -14.18
N LEU A 203 20.69 -4.77 -14.70
CA LEU A 203 21.26 -3.75 -15.60
C LEU A 203 22.39 -2.99 -14.93
N GLN A 204 22.17 -2.50 -13.70
CA GLN A 204 23.21 -1.75 -12.99
C GLN A 204 24.37 -2.64 -12.53
N LYS A 205 24.09 -3.88 -12.13
CA LYS A 205 25.12 -4.88 -11.78
C LYS A 205 26.06 -5.16 -12.96
N ASN A 206 25.49 -5.31 -14.16
CA ASN A 206 26.23 -5.72 -15.36
C ASN A 206 26.91 -4.57 -16.11
N ASP A 207 26.55 -3.32 -15.81
CA ASP A 207 27.20 -2.12 -16.34
C ASP A 207 27.53 -1.12 -15.20
N PRO A 208 28.58 -1.38 -14.41
CA PRO A 208 28.95 -0.53 -13.28
C PRO A 208 29.41 0.88 -13.70
N ALA A 209 29.85 1.07 -14.94
CA ALA A 209 30.24 2.39 -15.45
C ALA A 209 29.02 3.29 -15.70
N GLY A 210 27.87 2.70 -16.08
CA GLY A 210 26.58 3.39 -16.22
C GLY A 210 25.74 3.43 -14.94
N ALA A 211 26.10 2.69 -13.90
CA ALA A 211 25.31 2.60 -12.67
C ALA A 211 25.03 3.97 -12.03
N LEU A 212 23.77 4.17 -11.64
CA LEU A 212 23.25 5.41 -11.08
C LEU A 212 23.33 5.39 -9.55
N SER A 213 24.02 6.37 -9.00
CA SER A 213 24.04 6.65 -7.57
C SER A 213 22.74 7.33 -7.10
N ASP A 214 22.55 7.39 -5.78
CA ASP A 214 21.44 8.18 -5.21
C ASP A 214 21.48 9.66 -5.61
N ALA A 215 22.67 10.22 -5.83
CA ALA A 215 22.83 11.59 -6.29
C ALA A 215 22.40 11.77 -7.76
N ASP A 216 22.66 10.78 -8.62
CA ASP A 216 22.21 10.79 -10.02
C ASP A 216 20.68 10.70 -10.09
N TRP A 217 20.05 9.85 -9.26
CA TRP A 217 18.60 9.76 -9.14
C TRP A 217 17.98 11.05 -8.59
N ALA A 218 18.58 11.65 -7.57
CA ALA A 218 18.14 12.93 -7.03
C ALA A 218 18.25 14.08 -8.04
N LEU A 219 19.28 14.05 -8.92
CA LEU A 219 19.39 14.98 -10.03
C LEU A 219 18.26 14.80 -11.04
N TYR A 220 17.97 13.56 -11.46
CA TYR A 220 16.88 13.27 -12.38
C TYR A 220 15.52 13.72 -11.84
N GLU A 221 15.21 13.35 -10.60
CA GLU A 221 13.98 13.73 -9.92
C GLU A 221 13.82 15.26 -9.83
N ARG A 222 14.86 15.97 -9.36
CA ARG A 222 14.86 17.42 -9.29
C ARG A 222 14.64 18.08 -10.64
N LYS A 223 15.39 17.68 -11.68
CA LYS A 223 15.32 18.29 -13.01
C LYS A 223 13.99 18.03 -13.71
N ALA A 224 13.41 16.84 -13.50
CA ALA A 224 12.07 16.55 -13.98
C ALA A 224 11.00 17.38 -13.25
N THR A 225 11.15 17.53 -11.93
CA THR A 225 10.26 18.37 -11.11
C THR A 225 10.36 19.83 -11.54
N GLU A 226 11.56 20.41 -11.62
CA GLU A 226 11.82 21.78 -12.08
C GLU A 226 11.18 22.06 -13.46
N ALA A 227 11.17 21.06 -14.35
CA ALA A 227 10.59 21.19 -15.69
C ALA A 227 9.06 21.07 -15.74
N CYS A 228 8.42 20.51 -14.70
CA CYS A 228 7.02 20.09 -14.74
C CYS A 228 6.15 20.62 -13.59
N ASP A 229 6.75 21.17 -12.54
CA ASP A 229 6.11 21.79 -11.37
C ASP A 229 5.00 22.76 -11.79
N ARG A 230 5.33 23.75 -12.63
CA ARG A 230 4.38 24.78 -13.09
C ARG A 230 3.25 24.31 -14.00
N ALA A 231 3.15 23.02 -14.32
CA ALA A 231 2.10 22.51 -15.21
C ALA A 231 0.69 22.65 -14.61
N ASP A 232 0.57 22.71 -13.28
CA ASP A 232 -0.69 22.92 -12.56
C ASP A 232 -0.98 24.39 -12.20
N GLY A 233 -0.07 25.30 -12.57
CA GLY A 233 -0.16 26.74 -12.31
C GLY A 233 0.45 27.19 -10.97
N VAL A 234 1.05 26.29 -10.20
CA VAL A 234 1.75 26.58 -8.93
C VAL A 234 3.24 26.21 -9.08
N ALA A 235 4.11 26.87 -8.32
CA ALA A 235 5.54 26.58 -8.31
C ALA A 235 5.99 26.20 -6.89
N ASP A 236 5.59 25.01 -6.44
CA ASP A 236 5.79 24.55 -5.06
C ASP A 236 6.75 23.34 -4.96
N GLY A 237 7.34 22.94 -6.09
CA GLY A 237 8.22 21.78 -6.18
C GLY A 237 7.48 20.44 -6.17
N ILE A 238 6.18 20.44 -6.49
CA ILE A 238 5.33 19.25 -6.54
C ILE A 238 4.73 19.15 -7.93
N VAL A 239 4.93 18.00 -8.58
CA VAL A 239 4.22 17.71 -9.83
C VAL A 239 2.85 17.15 -9.50
N GLU A 240 1.79 17.96 -9.66
CA GLU A 240 0.39 17.56 -9.36
C GLU A 240 -0.06 16.34 -10.20
N ASN A 241 0.25 16.34 -11.49
CA ASN A 241 -0.03 15.22 -12.40
C ASN A 241 1.13 14.96 -13.37
N PRO A 242 1.96 13.92 -13.15
CA PRO A 242 3.11 13.63 -14.00
C PRO A 242 2.74 13.11 -15.40
N LEU A 243 1.47 12.80 -15.70
CA LEU A 243 1.03 12.48 -17.07
C LEU A 243 1.18 13.68 -18.02
N ALA A 244 1.09 14.91 -17.48
CA ALA A 244 1.30 16.15 -18.23
C ALA A 244 2.79 16.44 -18.47
N CYS A 245 3.68 15.85 -17.67
CA CYS A 245 5.10 16.11 -17.74
C CYS A 245 5.71 15.60 -19.06
N ARG A 246 6.52 16.43 -19.70
CA ARG A 246 7.21 16.15 -20.98
C ARG A 246 8.73 16.15 -20.88
N PHE A 247 9.26 16.22 -19.65
CA PHE A 247 10.69 16.16 -19.40
C PHE A 247 11.31 14.88 -20.00
N ARG A 248 12.47 15.02 -20.65
CA ARG A 248 13.23 13.92 -21.23
C ARG A 248 14.62 13.83 -20.60
N PRO A 249 15.09 12.63 -20.20
CA PRO A 249 16.40 12.46 -19.58
C PRO A 249 17.56 13.02 -20.40
N ALA A 250 17.48 13.03 -21.74
CA ALA A 250 18.49 13.59 -22.63
C ALA A 250 18.94 15.03 -22.27
N ALA A 251 18.08 15.82 -21.61
CA ALA A 251 18.42 17.15 -21.10
C ALA A 251 19.51 17.14 -20.01
N LEU A 252 19.82 15.97 -19.43
CA LEU A 252 20.81 15.81 -18.36
C LEU A 252 22.22 15.55 -18.88
N LEU A 253 22.46 15.38 -20.18
CA LEU A 253 23.80 15.08 -20.68
C LEU A 253 24.79 16.21 -20.33
N CYS A 254 25.95 15.86 -19.76
CA CYS A 254 27.00 16.83 -19.50
C CYS A 254 27.53 17.46 -20.80
N LYS A 255 27.63 18.79 -20.81
CA LYS A 255 28.35 19.52 -21.85
C LYS A 255 29.87 19.31 -21.71
N ALA A 256 30.62 19.57 -22.77
CA ALA A 256 32.09 19.49 -22.73
C ALA A 256 32.66 20.37 -21.60
N GLY A 257 33.45 19.76 -20.70
CA GLY A 257 34.05 20.44 -19.55
C GLY A 257 33.08 20.75 -18.39
N GLN A 258 31.79 20.39 -18.48
CA GLN A 258 30.84 20.57 -17.38
C GLN A 258 31.08 19.50 -16.30
N ALA A 259 31.21 19.95 -15.06
CA ALA A 259 31.25 19.08 -13.88
C ALA A 259 30.05 19.41 -12.98
N GLY A 260 29.29 18.39 -12.59
CA GLY A 260 28.11 18.54 -11.72
C GLY A 260 26.84 18.99 -12.44
N ASP A 261 25.70 18.72 -11.79
CA ASP A 261 24.33 19.01 -12.27
C ASP A 261 24.01 18.46 -13.67
N CYS A 262 24.67 17.38 -14.06
CA CYS A 262 24.49 16.63 -15.31
C CYS A 262 24.92 15.17 -15.12
N LEU A 263 24.62 14.32 -16.10
CA LEU A 263 25.00 12.91 -16.18
C LEU A 263 26.02 12.70 -17.30
N SER A 264 27.00 11.83 -17.04
CA SER A 264 27.88 11.32 -18.10
C SER A 264 27.08 10.49 -19.12
N ALA A 265 27.61 10.32 -20.33
CA ALA A 265 26.93 9.55 -21.37
C ALA A 265 26.56 8.11 -20.93
N PRO A 266 27.43 7.33 -20.24
CA PRO A 266 27.04 6.01 -19.73
C PRO A 266 25.90 6.05 -18.72
N LYS A 267 25.91 7.01 -17.78
CA LYS A 267 24.85 7.18 -16.78
C LYS A 267 23.53 7.60 -17.42
N LEU A 268 23.58 8.52 -18.38
CA LEU A 268 22.39 8.92 -19.12
C LEU A 268 21.78 7.73 -19.87
N ALA A 269 22.60 6.94 -20.57
CA ALA A 269 22.13 5.74 -21.27
C ALA A 269 21.48 4.72 -20.31
N MET A 270 22.06 4.52 -19.12
CA MET A 270 21.47 3.69 -18.07
C MET A 270 20.11 4.24 -17.61
N LEU A 271 20.04 5.55 -17.33
CA LEU A 271 18.80 6.20 -16.91
C LEU A 271 17.71 6.06 -17.97
N GLU A 272 18.00 6.38 -19.23
CA GLU A 272 17.06 6.25 -20.35
C GLU A 272 16.55 4.83 -20.49
N ARG A 273 17.42 3.83 -20.33
CA ARG A 273 17.04 2.41 -20.35
C ARG A 273 16.12 2.05 -19.18
N ILE A 274 16.42 2.49 -17.97
CA ILE A 274 15.62 2.16 -16.77
C ILE A 274 14.26 2.86 -16.78
N VAL A 275 14.15 4.10 -17.29
CA VAL A 275 12.87 4.82 -17.28
C VAL A 275 11.95 4.44 -18.44
N ALA A 276 12.50 3.92 -19.54
CA ALA A 276 11.74 3.44 -20.69
C ALA A 276 10.82 2.25 -20.34
N PRO A 277 9.87 1.91 -21.23
CA PRO A 277 9.19 0.62 -21.21
C PRO A 277 10.18 -0.52 -21.07
N MET A 278 9.96 -1.43 -20.10
CA MET A 278 10.82 -2.59 -19.93
C MET A 278 10.62 -3.53 -21.12
N PRO A 279 11.66 -3.85 -21.91
CA PRO A 279 11.53 -4.78 -23.02
C PRO A 279 11.57 -6.24 -22.51
N ASP A 280 10.89 -7.14 -23.20
CA ASP A 280 11.09 -8.59 -23.07
C ASP A 280 12.42 -9.02 -23.72
N GLU A 281 12.69 -10.32 -23.80
CA GLU A 281 13.88 -10.86 -24.47
C GLU A 281 13.91 -10.60 -25.99
N GLN A 282 12.77 -10.27 -26.62
CA GLN A 282 12.64 -9.97 -28.06
C GLN A 282 12.55 -8.46 -28.36
N GLY A 283 12.65 -7.59 -27.34
CA GLY A 283 12.55 -6.14 -27.49
C GLY A 283 11.13 -5.58 -27.49
N ARG A 284 10.09 -6.38 -27.21
CA ARG A 284 8.70 -5.91 -27.10
C ARG A 284 8.46 -5.34 -25.69
N PRO A 285 7.71 -4.25 -25.53
CA PRO A 285 7.44 -3.68 -24.21
C PRO A 285 6.57 -4.61 -23.35
N MET A 286 6.99 -4.86 -22.11
CA MET A 286 6.25 -5.59 -21.08
C MET A 286 5.42 -4.66 -20.17
N ASP A 287 5.77 -3.38 -20.11
CA ASP A 287 5.04 -2.35 -19.37
C ASP A 287 5.10 -0.98 -20.10
N LYS A 288 4.56 0.06 -19.46
CA LYS A 288 4.50 1.43 -19.99
C LYS A 288 5.68 2.32 -19.58
N GLY A 289 6.71 1.77 -18.92
CA GLY A 289 7.83 2.54 -18.38
C GLY A 289 7.47 3.41 -17.17
N LEU A 290 8.45 4.17 -16.69
CA LEU A 290 8.26 5.10 -15.57
C LEU A 290 7.62 6.41 -16.04
N LEU A 291 6.94 7.08 -15.12
CA LEU A 291 6.59 8.49 -15.31
C LEU A 291 7.86 9.35 -15.18
N PRO A 292 7.91 10.53 -15.80
CA PRO A 292 9.03 11.45 -15.64
C PRO A 292 9.28 11.79 -14.16
N GLY A 293 10.55 11.87 -13.76
CA GLY A 293 10.97 12.23 -12.40
C GLY A 293 10.86 11.12 -11.36
N ILE A 294 10.28 9.97 -11.70
CA ILE A 294 10.21 8.84 -10.77
C ILE A 294 11.58 8.22 -10.61
N ARG A 295 12.17 8.39 -9.43
CA ARG A 295 13.38 7.68 -9.06
C ARG A 295 13.09 6.20 -8.79
N THR A 296 14.08 5.35 -9.02
CA THR A 296 14.06 3.96 -8.54
C THR A 296 15.29 3.71 -7.68
N ARG A 297 15.31 2.58 -6.98
CA ARG A 297 16.52 2.09 -6.30
C ARG A 297 16.87 0.72 -6.82
N PRO A 298 17.66 0.62 -7.91
CA PRO A 298 18.14 -0.66 -8.39
C PRO A 298 19.37 -1.05 -7.55
N GLY A 299 19.19 -1.23 -6.24
CA GLY A 299 20.17 -1.87 -5.37
C GLY A 299 20.25 -3.37 -5.65
N PRO A 300 21.06 -4.16 -4.90
CA PRO A 300 20.97 -5.62 -4.99
C PRO A 300 19.52 -6.08 -4.77
N PRO A 301 19.08 -7.20 -5.37
CA PRO A 301 17.73 -7.70 -5.19
C PRO A 301 17.34 -7.75 -3.71
N SER A 302 16.16 -7.22 -3.38
CA SER A 302 15.66 -7.23 -2.01
C SER A 302 15.42 -8.67 -1.52
N PRO A 303 15.34 -8.90 -0.19
CA PRO A 303 14.97 -10.21 0.35
C PRO A 303 13.67 -10.77 -0.27
N LEU A 304 12.66 -9.93 -0.50
CA LEU A 304 11.44 -10.31 -1.22
C LEU A 304 11.69 -10.78 -2.65
N LEU A 305 12.50 -10.07 -3.41
CA LEU A 305 12.85 -10.49 -4.76
C LEU A 305 13.61 -11.82 -4.73
N ARG A 306 14.53 -11.98 -3.78
CA ARG A 306 15.25 -13.25 -3.59
C ARG A 306 14.29 -14.39 -3.25
N ALA A 307 13.37 -14.20 -2.31
CA ALA A 307 12.37 -15.20 -1.94
C ALA A 307 11.46 -15.56 -3.13
N MET A 308 11.03 -14.55 -3.89
CA MET A 308 10.16 -14.75 -5.05
C MET A 308 10.85 -15.57 -6.15
N TRP A 309 12.09 -15.25 -6.48
CA TRP A 309 12.80 -15.91 -7.56
C TRP A 309 13.48 -17.19 -7.09
N ALA A 310 14.45 -17.09 -6.18
CA ALA A 310 15.25 -18.22 -5.74
C ALA A 310 14.40 -19.29 -5.02
N ASP A 311 13.47 -18.91 -4.14
CA ASP A 311 12.70 -19.88 -3.37
C ASP A 311 11.41 -20.32 -4.06
N ALA A 312 10.58 -19.41 -4.54
CA ALA A 312 9.30 -19.79 -5.12
C ALA A 312 9.41 -20.31 -6.58
N VAL A 313 10.13 -19.59 -7.45
CA VAL A 313 10.19 -19.92 -8.89
C VAL A 313 11.20 -21.03 -9.16
N TYR A 314 12.43 -20.88 -8.66
CA TYR A 314 13.53 -21.80 -8.92
C TYR A 314 13.67 -22.89 -7.86
N ASN A 315 13.18 -22.65 -6.64
CA ASN A 315 13.38 -23.51 -5.47
C ASN A 315 14.84 -23.94 -5.26
N ASP A 316 15.76 -23.00 -5.47
CA ASP A 316 17.20 -23.21 -5.37
C ASP A 316 17.82 -22.12 -4.47
N PRO A 317 18.32 -22.47 -3.27
CA PRO A 317 18.93 -21.49 -2.37
C PRO A 317 20.19 -20.85 -2.98
N ASN A 318 20.85 -21.56 -3.90
CA ASN A 318 22.06 -21.14 -4.59
C ASN A 318 21.77 -20.58 -5.99
N TRP A 319 20.51 -20.23 -6.27
CA TRP A 319 20.11 -19.66 -7.56
C TRP A 319 21.00 -18.47 -7.92
N ASP A 320 21.48 -18.46 -9.16
CA ASP A 320 22.27 -17.39 -9.74
C ASP A 320 21.34 -16.42 -10.47
N GLU A 321 21.24 -15.18 -9.97
CA GLU A 321 20.34 -14.18 -10.55
C GLU A 321 20.68 -13.78 -11.99
N ASP A 322 21.90 -14.05 -12.46
CA ASP A 322 22.28 -13.76 -13.86
C ASP A 322 21.57 -14.69 -14.86
N ARG A 323 20.89 -15.75 -14.36
CA ARG A 323 20.04 -16.65 -15.16
C ARG A 323 18.61 -16.14 -15.33
N PHE A 324 18.25 -15.03 -14.69
CA PHE A 324 16.89 -14.48 -14.75
C PHE A 324 16.45 -14.16 -16.19
N GLN A 325 15.26 -14.62 -16.57
CA GLN A 325 14.63 -14.40 -17.86
C GLN A 325 13.25 -13.77 -17.66
N ARG A 326 13.09 -12.50 -18.05
CA ARG A 326 11.89 -11.69 -17.78
C ARG A 326 10.61 -12.38 -18.21
N THR A 327 10.55 -12.91 -19.43
CA THR A 327 9.34 -13.57 -19.93
C THR A 327 9.08 -14.91 -19.26
N ALA A 328 10.08 -15.79 -19.22
CA ALA A 328 9.93 -17.15 -18.69
C ALA A 328 9.66 -17.14 -17.18
N ASP A 329 10.36 -16.29 -16.43
CA ASP A 329 10.20 -16.15 -14.99
C ASP A 329 8.89 -15.47 -14.63
N LEU A 330 8.40 -14.52 -15.42
CA LEU A 330 7.05 -13.98 -15.23
C LEU A 330 5.99 -15.07 -15.37
N VAL A 331 6.09 -15.92 -16.41
CA VAL A 331 5.17 -17.05 -16.60
C VAL A 331 5.27 -18.03 -15.42
N ALA A 332 6.50 -18.37 -15.01
CA ALA A 332 6.72 -19.27 -13.89
C ALA A 332 6.15 -18.72 -12.58
N ALA A 333 6.40 -17.44 -12.26
CA ALA A 333 5.85 -16.76 -11.10
C ALA A 333 4.31 -16.78 -11.08
N ASN A 334 3.66 -16.46 -12.20
CA ASN A 334 2.20 -16.50 -12.29
C ASN A 334 1.64 -17.91 -12.13
N ARG A 335 2.42 -18.96 -12.42
CA ARG A 335 2.02 -20.35 -12.21
C ARG A 335 2.18 -20.78 -10.76
N VAL A 336 3.29 -20.44 -10.11
CA VAL A 336 3.60 -20.91 -8.74
C VAL A 336 2.99 -20.03 -7.64
N MET A 337 2.67 -18.78 -7.97
CA MET A 337 2.10 -17.76 -7.10
C MET A 337 1.01 -16.96 -7.84
N PRO A 338 -0.09 -17.61 -8.26
CA PRO A 338 -1.12 -17.00 -9.09
C PRO A 338 -1.88 -15.87 -8.38
N GLU A 339 -1.95 -15.91 -7.05
CA GLU A 339 -2.68 -14.96 -6.23
C GLU A 339 -1.79 -13.81 -5.73
N LEU A 340 -0.50 -13.74 -6.10
CA LEU A 340 0.25 -12.48 -5.99
C LEU A 340 -0.26 -11.41 -6.96
N ARG A 341 -0.97 -11.81 -8.01
CA ARG A 341 -1.74 -10.90 -8.86
C ARG A 341 -3.03 -10.49 -8.16
N ALA A 342 -3.13 -9.27 -7.71
CA ALA A 342 -4.35 -8.68 -7.16
C ALA A 342 -5.03 -7.74 -8.18
N ASP A 343 -5.11 -8.16 -9.44
CA ASP A 343 -5.68 -7.38 -10.55
C ASP A 343 -6.96 -7.97 -11.15
N ARG A 344 -7.63 -8.87 -10.42
CA ARG A 344 -8.94 -9.38 -10.82
C ARG A 344 -9.97 -8.25 -10.79
N THR A 345 -10.77 -8.15 -11.85
CA THR A 345 -11.77 -7.08 -12.03
C THR A 345 -13.19 -7.51 -11.72
N ARG A 346 -13.43 -8.81 -11.52
CA ARG A 346 -14.75 -9.37 -11.20
C ARG A 346 -15.05 -9.21 -9.71
N ILE A 347 -15.54 -8.05 -9.32
CA ILE A 347 -15.86 -7.71 -7.92
C ILE A 347 -17.37 -7.61 -7.64
N ALA A 348 -18.21 -8.14 -8.54
CA ALA A 348 -19.68 -8.07 -8.39
C ALA A 348 -20.20 -8.56 -7.03
N PRO A 349 -19.67 -9.65 -6.41
CA PRO A 349 -20.08 -10.05 -5.06
C PRO A 349 -19.78 -9.00 -3.97
N PHE A 350 -18.69 -8.24 -4.09
CA PHE A 350 -18.35 -7.16 -3.17
C PHE A 350 -19.33 -5.99 -3.33
N LEU A 351 -19.60 -5.60 -4.58
CA LEU A 351 -20.55 -4.53 -4.91
C LEU A 351 -21.97 -4.87 -4.44
N ALA A 352 -22.44 -6.10 -4.70
CA ALA A 352 -23.79 -6.54 -4.36
C ALA A 352 -24.07 -6.54 -2.85
N ARG A 353 -23.03 -6.61 -2.02
CA ARG A 353 -23.13 -6.55 -0.56
C ARG A 353 -23.00 -5.12 -0.01
N GLY A 354 -22.86 -4.12 -0.89
CA GLY A 354 -22.67 -2.73 -0.51
C GLY A 354 -21.24 -2.38 -0.10
N GLY A 355 -20.26 -3.25 -0.39
CA GLY A 355 -18.86 -3.02 -0.06
C GLY A 355 -18.32 -1.74 -0.69
N LYS A 356 -17.49 -1.00 0.07
CA LYS A 356 -16.84 0.24 -0.38
C LYS A 356 -15.32 0.13 -0.35
N ALA A 357 -14.64 0.67 -1.34
CA ALA A 357 -13.18 0.65 -1.39
C ALA A 357 -12.60 2.02 -1.73
N ILE A 358 -11.50 2.36 -1.06
CA ILE A 358 -10.64 3.48 -1.45
C ILE A 358 -9.29 2.92 -1.87
N ILE A 359 -8.88 3.19 -3.10
CA ILE A 359 -7.55 2.92 -3.61
C ILE A 359 -6.78 4.25 -3.58
N TYR A 360 -5.54 4.25 -3.11
CA TYR A 360 -4.69 5.44 -3.24
C TYR A 360 -3.28 5.08 -3.69
N GLN A 361 -2.64 5.99 -4.39
CA GLN A 361 -1.31 5.77 -4.97
C GLN A 361 -0.52 7.07 -5.01
N GLY A 362 0.72 7.03 -4.51
CA GLY A 362 1.65 8.14 -4.65
C GLY A 362 2.09 8.27 -6.10
N TRP A 363 2.02 9.49 -6.64
CA TRP A 363 2.52 9.76 -7.99
C TRP A 363 4.03 9.51 -8.10
N ALA A 364 4.77 9.84 -7.04
CA ALA A 364 6.22 9.75 -6.96
C ALA A 364 6.73 8.41 -6.37
N ASP A 365 5.88 7.37 -6.30
CA ASP A 365 6.22 6.09 -5.68
C ASP A 365 7.39 5.38 -6.41
N PRO A 366 8.56 5.21 -5.74
CA PRO A 366 9.75 4.63 -6.36
C PRO A 366 9.76 3.09 -6.35
N SER A 367 8.79 2.46 -5.68
CA SER A 367 8.74 1.01 -5.46
C SER A 367 7.60 0.39 -6.24
N VAL A 368 6.38 0.83 -5.99
CA VAL A 368 5.19 0.36 -6.68
C VAL A 368 4.66 1.52 -7.50
N ILE A 369 5.19 1.65 -8.70
CA ILE A 369 4.95 2.80 -9.58
C ILE A 369 3.45 2.98 -9.88
N ALA A 370 3.03 4.20 -10.17
CA ALA A 370 1.61 4.54 -10.25
C ALA A 370 0.84 3.88 -11.40
N ARG A 371 1.49 3.62 -12.54
CA ARG A 371 0.83 3.17 -13.77
C ARG A 371 0.04 1.85 -13.62
N PRO A 372 0.58 0.76 -13.05
CA PRO A 372 -0.18 -0.45 -12.77
C PRO A 372 -1.47 -0.22 -11.95
N THR A 373 -1.47 0.74 -11.02
CA THR A 373 -2.68 1.08 -10.24
C THR A 373 -3.72 1.80 -11.10
N LEU A 374 -3.29 2.72 -11.97
CA LEU A 374 -4.17 3.37 -12.96
C LEU A 374 -4.75 2.34 -13.94
N ASP A 375 -3.90 1.46 -14.49
CA ASP A 375 -4.30 0.40 -15.42
C ASP A 375 -5.33 -0.55 -14.78
N TYR A 376 -5.10 -0.92 -13.52
CA TYR A 376 -6.03 -1.75 -12.76
C TYR A 376 -7.37 -1.04 -12.54
N TYR A 377 -7.37 0.22 -12.09
CA TYR A 377 -8.60 0.97 -11.86
C TYR A 377 -9.40 1.16 -13.15
N ALA A 378 -8.73 1.47 -14.27
CA ALA A 378 -9.35 1.55 -15.59
C ALA A 378 -9.98 0.20 -15.99
N ALA A 379 -9.25 -0.91 -15.83
CA ALA A 379 -9.77 -2.25 -16.11
C ALA A 379 -10.94 -2.64 -15.20
N LEU A 380 -10.90 -2.23 -13.93
CA LEU A 380 -11.97 -2.41 -12.97
C LEU A 380 -13.21 -1.64 -13.41
N ALA A 381 -13.06 -0.38 -13.82
CA ALA A 381 -14.14 0.46 -14.33
C ALA A 381 -14.77 -0.17 -15.58
N ARG A 382 -13.96 -0.57 -16.57
CA ARG A 382 -14.45 -1.23 -17.79
C ARG A 382 -15.26 -2.48 -17.49
N ALA A 383 -14.84 -3.29 -16.52
CA ALA A 383 -15.53 -4.53 -16.15
C ALA A 383 -16.81 -4.30 -15.33
N ASN A 384 -17.00 -3.12 -14.74
CA ASN A 384 -18.09 -2.85 -13.78
C ASN A 384 -18.97 -1.65 -14.18
N GLY A 385 -19.10 -1.37 -15.48
CA GLY A 385 -20.08 -0.41 -16.00
C GLY A 385 -19.56 1.02 -16.20
N GLY A 386 -18.24 1.20 -16.27
CA GLY A 386 -17.58 2.50 -16.45
C GLY A 386 -17.18 3.16 -15.13
N VAL A 387 -16.44 4.27 -15.24
CA VAL A 387 -15.87 5.00 -14.08
C VAL A 387 -16.98 5.51 -13.16
N GLU A 388 -18.02 6.16 -13.72
CA GLU A 388 -19.14 6.69 -12.94
C GLU A 388 -19.84 5.62 -12.10
N ARG A 389 -20.07 4.44 -12.69
CA ARG A 389 -20.71 3.31 -11.99
C ARG A 389 -19.80 2.71 -10.92
N LEU A 390 -18.50 2.62 -11.21
CA LEU A 390 -17.52 2.12 -10.25
C LEU A 390 -17.37 3.08 -9.06
N ASP A 391 -17.38 4.40 -9.29
CA ASP A 391 -17.20 5.45 -8.27
C ASP A 391 -18.28 5.49 -7.18
N GLU A 392 -19.43 4.85 -7.41
CA GLU A 392 -20.46 4.60 -6.40
C GLU A 392 -19.97 3.65 -5.28
N ALA A 393 -18.91 2.88 -5.52
CA ALA A 393 -18.39 1.89 -4.58
C ALA A 393 -16.86 1.84 -4.45
N VAL A 394 -16.09 2.22 -5.48
CA VAL A 394 -14.63 2.17 -5.46
C VAL A 394 -14.06 3.49 -5.99
N ARG A 395 -13.36 4.23 -5.12
CA ARG A 395 -12.72 5.51 -5.49
C ARG A 395 -11.22 5.40 -5.52
N LEU A 396 -10.59 6.07 -6.48
CA LEU A 396 -9.13 6.19 -6.60
C LEU A 396 -8.69 7.60 -6.18
N PHE A 397 -7.64 7.70 -5.36
CA PHE A 397 -6.98 8.97 -5.04
C PHE A 397 -5.51 8.90 -5.46
N MET A 398 -5.13 9.72 -6.44
CA MET A 398 -3.73 9.91 -6.79
C MET A 398 -3.13 11.01 -5.90
N VAL A 399 -1.95 10.78 -5.35
CA VAL A 399 -1.35 11.67 -4.33
C VAL A 399 -0.08 12.34 -4.89
N PRO A 400 -0.17 13.63 -5.26
CA PRO A 400 0.96 14.45 -5.71
C PRO A 400 2.13 14.43 -4.74
N GLY A 401 3.34 14.26 -5.29
CA GLY A 401 4.59 14.28 -4.54
C GLY A 401 4.75 13.21 -3.46
N MET A 402 3.79 12.30 -3.25
CA MET A 402 3.93 11.23 -2.27
C MET A 402 4.75 10.07 -2.84
N TYR A 403 5.71 9.59 -2.04
CA TYR A 403 6.46 8.36 -2.33
C TYR A 403 5.65 7.11 -1.95
N HIS A 404 6.34 5.99 -1.71
CA HIS A 404 5.71 4.72 -1.36
C HIS A 404 5.03 4.80 0.01
N CYS A 405 3.69 4.77 0.01
CA CYS A 405 2.79 4.88 1.17
C CYS A 405 2.78 6.20 1.94
N ARG A 406 3.92 6.90 2.01
CA ARG A 406 4.15 8.17 2.73
C ARG A 406 5.49 8.77 2.30
N GLY A 407 5.84 9.93 2.87
CA GLY A 407 7.04 10.68 2.50
C GLY A 407 6.98 11.29 1.10
N GLY A 408 8.10 11.86 0.67
CA GLY A 408 8.17 12.65 -0.56
C GLY A 408 7.92 14.13 -0.32
N PRO A 409 8.04 14.98 -1.36
CA PRO A 409 7.81 16.42 -1.26
C PRO A 409 6.33 16.79 -1.01
N GLY A 410 5.39 15.92 -1.35
CA GLY A 410 3.96 16.16 -1.22
C GLY A 410 3.37 15.80 0.15
N VAL A 411 2.04 15.87 0.26
CA VAL A 411 1.33 15.46 1.47
C VAL A 411 1.43 13.96 1.70
N ASP A 412 1.65 13.57 2.95
CA ASP A 412 1.88 12.18 3.34
C ASP A 412 1.11 11.75 4.60
N SER A 413 0.21 12.59 5.07
CA SER A 413 -0.70 12.31 6.18
C SER A 413 -2.14 12.64 5.78
N PHE A 414 -2.95 11.59 5.68
CA PHE A 414 -4.39 11.66 5.38
C PHE A 414 -5.13 10.45 5.96
N GLY A 415 -4.65 9.90 7.09
CA GLY A 415 -5.33 8.81 7.81
C GLY A 415 -5.29 7.44 7.16
N ALA A 416 -4.44 7.20 6.16
CA ALA A 416 -4.26 5.86 5.61
C ALA A 416 -3.29 5.00 6.46
N SER A 417 -3.02 3.76 6.03
CA SER A 417 -2.13 2.83 6.73
C SER A 417 -0.73 3.41 6.95
N GLY A 418 -0.25 3.35 8.18
CA GLY A 418 1.06 3.85 8.61
C GLY A 418 1.18 5.38 8.67
N GLN A 419 0.07 6.11 8.61
CA GLN A 419 0.03 7.58 8.65
C GLN A 419 -0.59 8.09 9.96
N GLU A 420 -0.45 9.39 10.23
CA GLU A 420 -1.17 10.05 11.33
C GLU A 420 -2.68 9.94 11.13
N SER A 421 -3.41 9.64 12.20
CA SER A 421 -4.87 9.56 12.18
C SER A 421 -5.52 10.87 12.64
N TYR A 422 -6.69 11.17 12.09
CA TYR A 422 -7.55 12.27 12.53
C TYR A 422 -8.90 11.68 12.96
N PRO A 423 -9.02 11.26 14.24
CA PRO A 423 -10.21 10.57 14.74
C PRO A 423 -11.50 11.35 14.46
N ASP A 424 -12.52 10.65 13.96
CA ASP A 424 -13.84 11.18 13.64
C ASP A 424 -13.85 12.34 12.61
N ASP A 425 -12.73 12.60 11.91
CA ASP A 425 -12.63 13.62 10.85
C ASP A 425 -12.54 12.99 9.44
N PRO A 426 -13.69 12.70 8.80
CA PRO A 426 -13.73 12.14 7.46
C PRO A 426 -13.29 13.10 6.34
N SER A 427 -12.96 14.36 6.67
CA SER A 427 -12.40 15.31 5.70
C SER A 427 -10.87 15.24 5.63
N ARG A 428 -10.22 14.68 6.65
CA ARG A 428 -8.74 14.58 6.77
C ARG A 428 -8.23 13.15 6.91
N ASP A 429 -9.08 12.21 7.29
CA ASP A 429 -8.71 10.81 7.50
C ASP A 429 -9.50 9.88 6.57
N MET A 430 -8.77 9.15 5.73
CA MET A 430 -9.31 8.25 4.71
C MET A 430 -10.05 7.05 5.30
N LEU A 431 -9.67 6.57 6.50
CA LEU A 431 -10.46 5.55 7.21
C LEU A 431 -11.78 6.11 7.70
N TRP A 432 -11.78 7.31 8.29
CA TRP A 432 -13.02 7.94 8.71
C TRP A 432 -13.92 8.32 7.53
N ALA A 433 -13.33 8.72 6.40
CA ALA A 433 -14.03 8.93 5.15
C ALA A 433 -14.70 7.65 4.62
N LEU A 434 -13.99 6.52 4.65
CA LEU A 434 -14.53 5.22 4.29
C LEU A 434 -15.64 4.77 5.24
N ILE A 435 -15.49 4.99 6.54
CA ILE A 435 -16.52 4.69 7.55
C ILE A 435 -17.79 5.49 7.26
N ARG A 436 -17.66 6.80 7.04
CA ARG A 436 -18.79 7.66 6.66
C ARG A 436 -19.46 7.16 5.38
N TRP A 437 -18.69 6.71 4.40
CA TRP A 437 -19.24 6.17 3.16
C TRP A 437 -20.03 4.87 3.40
N VAL A 438 -19.46 3.91 4.13
CA VAL A 438 -20.10 2.62 4.43
C VAL A 438 -21.33 2.77 5.33
N GLU A 439 -21.27 3.64 6.34
CA GLU A 439 -22.31 3.75 7.36
C GLU A 439 -23.39 4.79 7.03
N GLN A 440 -23.05 5.81 6.24
CA GLN A 440 -23.94 6.95 5.97
C GLN A 440 -24.15 7.21 4.48
N GLY A 441 -23.56 6.41 3.59
CA GLY A 441 -23.71 6.55 2.14
C GLY A 441 -23.01 7.77 1.54
N GLN A 442 -22.18 8.48 2.29
CA GLN A 442 -21.51 9.71 1.84
C GLN A 442 -20.08 9.42 1.37
N ALA A 443 -19.95 9.25 0.05
CA ALA A 443 -18.68 8.95 -0.60
C ALA A 443 -17.69 10.14 -0.53
N PRO A 444 -16.38 9.91 -0.33
CA PRO A 444 -15.41 10.99 -0.27
C PRO A 444 -15.06 11.51 -1.67
N GLU A 445 -15.44 12.74 -1.98
CA GLU A 445 -15.00 13.44 -3.21
C GLU A 445 -13.62 14.07 -3.06
N ARG A 446 -13.28 14.40 -1.81
CA ARG A 446 -12.09 15.14 -1.44
C ARG A 446 -11.62 14.72 -0.05
N ILE A 447 -10.30 14.64 0.12
CA ILE A 447 -9.64 14.46 1.42
C ILE A 447 -8.53 15.50 1.55
N VAL A 448 -8.41 16.18 2.68
CA VAL A 448 -7.34 17.13 2.94
C VAL A 448 -6.13 16.39 3.48
N GLY A 449 -5.09 16.27 2.66
CA GLY A 449 -3.80 15.76 3.08
C GLY A 449 -2.95 16.83 3.76
N THR A 450 -2.12 16.42 4.70
CA THR A 450 -1.16 17.26 5.42
C THR A 450 0.26 16.78 5.13
N ARG A 451 1.18 17.71 4.83
CA ARG A 451 2.62 17.44 4.82
C ARG A 451 3.14 17.47 6.25
N LEU A 452 3.79 16.41 6.70
CA LEU A 452 4.46 16.37 8.00
C LEU A 452 5.98 16.40 7.85
N THR A 453 6.63 17.38 8.47
CA THR A 453 8.09 17.47 8.57
C THR A 453 8.49 17.30 10.04
N VAL A 454 9.15 16.19 10.38
CA VAL A 454 9.47 15.80 11.77
C VAL A 454 8.23 15.85 12.67
N GLY A 455 7.10 15.34 12.17
CA GLY A 455 5.80 15.30 12.87
C GLY A 455 5.07 16.64 12.97
N LYS A 456 5.60 17.73 12.41
CA LYS A 456 4.93 19.04 12.42
C LYS A 456 4.23 19.31 11.08
N PRO A 457 2.99 19.84 11.09
CA PRO A 457 2.28 20.20 9.86
C PRO A 457 2.98 21.36 9.16
N GLU A 458 3.20 21.22 7.85
CA GLU A 458 3.91 22.20 7.04
C GLU A 458 2.99 22.91 6.04
N PHE A 459 2.17 22.15 5.32
CA PHE A 459 1.15 22.64 4.39
C PHE A 459 0.06 21.58 4.20
N THR A 460 -1.03 21.96 3.52
CA THR A 460 -2.13 21.04 3.19
C THR A 460 -2.47 21.09 1.70
N ARG A 461 -2.91 19.95 1.15
CA ARG A 461 -3.37 19.82 -0.25
C ARG A 461 -4.71 19.10 -0.28
N ALA A 462 -5.55 19.46 -1.25
CA ALA A 462 -6.75 18.69 -1.56
C ALA A 462 -6.35 17.45 -2.35
N LEU A 463 -6.75 16.26 -1.89
CA LEU A 463 -6.69 15.02 -2.64
C LEU A 463 -8.07 14.77 -3.22
N CYS A 464 -8.16 14.61 -4.53
CA CYS A 464 -9.41 14.47 -5.25
C CYS A 464 -9.66 13.03 -5.69
N ALA A 465 -10.91 12.59 -5.63
CA ALA A 465 -11.29 11.32 -6.23
C ALA A 465 -11.13 11.41 -7.76
N ALA A 466 -10.29 10.56 -8.32
CA ALA A 466 -10.08 10.42 -9.75
C ALA A 466 -11.43 10.13 -10.45
N PRO A 467 -11.68 10.66 -11.66
CA PRO A 467 -10.72 11.30 -12.57
C PRO A 467 -10.49 12.79 -12.29
N ASN A 468 -10.92 13.32 -11.13
CA ASN A 468 -10.61 14.69 -10.74
C ASN A 468 -9.19 14.82 -10.17
N ALA A 469 -8.57 15.97 -10.40
CA ALA A 469 -7.33 16.41 -9.73
C ALA A 469 -7.57 17.75 -9.02
N ALA A 470 -6.65 18.13 -8.13
CA ALA A 470 -6.73 19.41 -7.45
C ALA A 470 -6.28 20.53 -8.40
N VAL A 471 -7.13 21.55 -8.56
CA VAL A 471 -6.84 22.72 -9.38
C VAL A 471 -6.74 23.94 -8.48
N PHE A 472 -5.60 24.63 -8.52
CA PHE A 472 -5.41 25.88 -7.79
C PHE A 472 -6.33 26.98 -8.34
N THR A 473 -6.98 27.70 -7.44
CA THR A 473 -7.97 28.74 -7.80
C THR A 473 -7.64 30.14 -7.27
N GLY A 474 -6.44 30.29 -6.68
CA GLY A 474 -5.99 31.52 -6.01
C GLY A 474 -6.03 31.40 -4.48
N GLY A 475 -5.32 32.31 -3.81
CA GLY A 475 -5.14 32.29 -2.35
C GLY A 475 -3.75 31.80 -1.95
N ASP A 476 -3.63 31.29 -0.72
CA ASP A 476 -2.38 30.69 -0.22
C ASP A 476 -2.19 29.32 -0.86
N GLU A 477 -1.20 29.18 -1.72
CA GLU A 477 -0.85 27.91 -2.34
C GLU A 477 -0.54 26.84 -1.30
N ARG A 478 -0.16 27.13 -0.05
CA ARG A 478 0.11 26.11 0.98
C ARG A 478 -1.15 25.58 1.68
N SER A 479 -2.33 26.09 1.32
CA SER A 479 -3.61 25.71 1.92
C SER A 479 -4.45 24.88 0.96
N ALA A 480 -4.98 23.76 1.44
CA ALA A 480 -5.92 22.94 0.66
C ALA A 480 -7.16 23.74 0.25
N ALA A 481 -7.56 24.77 1.01
CA ALA A 481 -8.73 25.60 0.69
C ALA A 481 -8.59 26.37 -0.63
N SER A 482 -7.37 26.59 -1.11
CA SER A 482 -7.08 27.29 -2.37
C SER A 482 -7.23 26.40 -3.61
N TYR A 483 -7.58 25.12 -3.42
CA TYR A 483 -7.71 24.12 -4.48
C TYR A 483 -9.14 23.62 -4.56
N VAL A 484 -9.61 23.33 -5.77
CA VAL A 484 -10.91 22.68 -6.02
C VAL A 484 -10.72 21.44 -6.88
N CYS A 485 -11.51 20.40 -6.62
CA CYS A 485 -11.47 19.20 -7.45
C CYS A 485 -12.19 19.45 -8.77
N ARG A 486 -11.50 19.23 -9.89
CA ARG A 486 -12.06 19.32 -11.25
C ARG A 486 -11.58 18.14 -12.09
N PRO A 487 -12.35 17.75 -13.13
CA PRO A 487 -11.92 16.70 -14.04
C PRO A 487 -10.56 17.03 -14.66
N ASP A 488 -9.60 16.13 -14.54
CA ASP A 488 -8.30 16.24 -15.21
C ASP A 488 -8.39 15.49 -16.56
N PRO A 489 -8.20 16.16 -17.71
CA PRO A 489 -8.36 15.53 -19.02
C PRO A 489 -7.46 14.31 -19.25
N LEU A 490 -6.26 14.29 -18.67
CA LEU A 490 -5.32 13.17 -18.82
C LEU A 490 -5.74 11.99 -17.96
N LEU A 491 -6.22 12.22 -16.73
CA LEU A 491 -6.81 11.14 -15.91
C LEU A 491 -8.11 10.61 -16.51
N VAL A 492 -8.99 11.49 -17.02
CA VAL A 492 -10.19 11.05 -17.76
C VAL A 492 -9.80 10.15 -18.92
N SER A 493 -8.81 10.56 -19.72
CA SER A 493 -8.33 9.76 -20.85
C SER A 493 -7.68 8.44 -20.41
N GLU A 494 -6.83 8.45 -19.37
CA GLU A 494 -6.14 7.24 -18.89
C GLU A 494 -7.14 6.22 -18.33
N LEU A 495 -8.17 6.67 -17.62
CA LEU A 495 -9.18 5.79 -17.01
C LEU A 495 -10.26 5.34 -18.00
N ALA A 496 -10.48 6.09 -19.08
CA ALA A 496 -11.38 5.69 -20.17
C ALA A 496 -10.71 4.80 -21.24
N ALA A 497 -9.37 4.72 -21.25
CA ALA A 497 -8.62 3.98 -22.26
C ALA A 497 -9.03 2.48 -22.29
N ARG A 498 -9.08 1.94 -23.52
CA ARG A 498 -9.72 0.66 -23.89
C ARG A 498 -8.84 -0.56 -23.63
#